data_AF-A0A3B4GQR7-F1
#
_entry.id   AF-A0A3B4GQR7-F1
#
_cell.length_a   1.000
_cell.length_b   1.000
_cell.length_c   1.000
_cell.angle_alpha   90.00
_cell.angle_beta   90.00
_cell.angle_gamma   90.00
#
_symmetry.space_group_name_H-M   'P 1'
#
loop_
_entity.id
_entity.type
_entity.pdbx_description
1 polymer ?
#
loop_
_entity_poly.entity_id
_entity_poly.type
_entity_poly.pdbx_seq_one_letter_code
_entity_poly.pdbx_strand_id
1 'polypeptide(L)'
;MREIVHIQAGQCGNQIGAKFWEVISDEHGIDPTGTYHGDSDLQLDRISVYYNEATGGKYVPRAILVDLEPGTMDSVRSGPFGQIFRPDNFVFVGQETTGLKVTTRRGPSWWIQSWTW
;
A
#
# COMPACT_ATOMS: atom_id res chain seq x y z
N MET A 1 3.66 -21.20 -5.63
CA MET A 1 3.55 -19.73 -5.58
C MET A 1 3.43 -19.30 -4.13
N ARG A 2 4.09 -18.19 -3.77
CA ARG A 2 3.96 -17.55 -2.46
C ARG A 2 3.49 -16.13 -2.74
N GLU A 3 2.38 -15.72 -2.15
CA GLU A 3 1.82 -14.38 -2.33
C GLU A 3 1.96 -13.61 -1.02
N ILE A 4 2.26 -12.31 -1.10
CA ILE A 4 2.39 -11.44 0.07
C ILE A 4 1.37 -10.31 -0.07
N VAL A 5 0.55 -10.13 0.97
CA VAL A 5 -0.35 -8.98 1.08
C VAL A 5 0.31 -7.93 1.97
N HIS A 6 0.49 -6.72 1.45
CA HIS A 6 1.10 -5.62 2.18
C HIS A 6 0.02 -4.79 2.90
N ILE A 7 0.05 -4.73 4.24
CA ILE A 7 -0.91 -3.93 5.02
C ILE A 7 -0.19 -2.67 5.51
N GLN A 8 -0.77 -1.51 5.21
CA GLN A 8 -0.28 -0.19 5.64
C GLN A 8 -1.33 0.41 6.57
N ALA A 9 -0.89 0.99 7.68
CA ALA A 9 -1.78 1.57 8.66
C ALA A 9 -1.26 2.91 9.16
N GLY A 10 -2.15 3.91 9.10
CA GLY A 10 -1.93 5.27 9.59
C GLY A 10 -1.01 6.14 8.72
N GLN A 11 -0.97 7.43 9.05
CA GLN A 11 -0.20 8.49 8.37
C GLN A 11 1.23 8.06 7.96
N CYS A 12 2.04 7.62 8.92
CA CYS A 12 3.44 7.27 8.67
C CYS A 12 3.57 6.00 7.81
N GLY A 13 2.76 4.99 8.08
CA GLY A 13 2.77 3.72 7.35
C GLY A 13 2.36 3.89 5.88
N ASN A 14 1.36 4.72 5.62
CA ASN A 14 0.89 5.03 4.28
C ASN A 14 1.91 5.86 3.48
N GLN A 15 2.64 6.79 4.12
CA GLN A 15 3.70 7.56 3.45
C GLN A 15 4.91 6.70 3.06
N ILE A 16 5.38 5.85 3.99
CA ILE A 16 6.48 4.92 3.70
C ILE A 16 6.05 3.91 2.65
N GLY A 17 4.83 3.40 2.79
CA GLY A 17 4.24 2.47 1.84
C GLY A 17 4.14 3.02 0.42
N ALA A 18 3.75 4.29 0.26
CA ALA A 18 3.75 4.94 -1.04
C ALA A 18 5.15 4.97 -1.68
N LYS A 19 6.18 5.29 -0.91
CA LYS A 19 7.58 5.27 -1.38
C LYS A 19 8.10 3.86 -1.67
N PHE A 20 7.69 2.87 -0.88
CA PHE A 20 8.01 1.47 -1.15
C PHE A 20 7.45 1.01 -2.50
N TRP A 21 6.17 1.32 -2.77
CA TRP A 21 5.53 0.95 -4.04
C TRP A 21 6.09 1.68 -5.25
N GLU A 22 6.56 2.92 -5.07
CA GLU A 22 7.29 3.66 -6.11
C GLU A 22 8.60 2.95 -6.49
N VAL A 23 9.44 2.63 -5.50
CA VAL A 23 10.73 1.97 -5.74
C VAL A 23 10.57 0.58 -6.36
N ILE A 24 9.61 -0.22 -5.87
CA ILE A 24 9.41 -1.57 -6.42
C ILE A 24 8.79 -1.54 -7.82
N SER A 25 7.93 -0.56 -8.11
CA SER A 25 7.38 -0.38 -9.46
C SER A 25 8.49 -0.02 -10.44
N ASP A 26 9.40 0.89 -10.07
CA ASP A 26 10.56 1.25 -10.88
C ASP A 26 11.50 0.05 -11.12
N GLU A 27 11.75 -0.76 -10.08
CA GLU A 27 12.57 -1.98 -10.21
C GLU A 27 11.97 -3.00 -11.18
N HIS A 28 10.65 -3.13 -11.19
CA HIS A 28 9.92 -4.05 -12.06
C HIS A 28 9.52 -3.43 -13.41
N GLY A 29 9.84 -2.15 -13.66
CA GLY A 29 9.45 -1.46 -14.89
C GLY A 29 7.93 -1.31 -15.06
N ILE A 30 7.19 -1.15 -13.95
CA ILE A 30 5.76 -0.92 -13.96
C ILE A 30 5.51 0.58 -13.94
N ASP A 31 4.80 1.07 -14.96
CA ASP A 31 4.42 2.47 -15.04
C ASP A 31 3.36 2.82 -13.99
N PRO A 32 3.17 4.12 -13.68
CA PRO A 32 2.11 4.59 -12.79
C PRO A 32 0.69 4.29 -13.27
N THR A 33 0.52 3.82 -14.50
CA THR A 33 -0.75 3.32 -15.05
C THR A 33 -1.00 1.84 -14.77
N GLY A 34 -0.01 1.15 -14.20
CA GLY A 34 0.01 -0.29 -13.96
C GLY A 34 0.46 -1.10 -15.17
N THR A 35 0.94 -0.46 -16.25
CA THR A 35 1.38 -1.16 -17.45
C THR A 35 2.86 -1.53 -17.33
N TYR A 36 3.23 -2.74 -17.74
CA TYR A 36 4.64 -3.16 -17.77
C TYR A 36 5.34 -2.60 -19.01
N HIS A 37 6.45 -1.90 -18.78
CA HIS A 37 7.33 -1.31 -19.79
C HIS A 37 8.79 -1.79 -19.61
N GLY A 38 9.01 -2.90 -18.91
CA GLY A 38 10.34 -3.47 -18.73
C GLY A 38 10.85 -4.22 -19.97
N ASP A 39 12.17 -4.31 -20.06
CA ASP A 39 12.87 -4.99 -21.16
C ASP A 39 13.35 -6.40 -20.78
N SER A 40 13.16 -6.82 -19.52
CA SER A 40 13.72 -8.06 -18.97
C SER A 40 12.66 -9.01 -18.41
N ASP A 41 12.62 -10.23 -18.94
CA ASP A 41 11.75 -11.32 -18.45
C ASP A 41 11.99 -11.66 -16.96
N LEU A 42 13.17 -11.33 -16.41
CA LEU A 42 13.46 -11.51 -14.99
C LEU A 42 12.66 -10.56 -14.08
N GLN A 43 12.24 -9.40 -14.59
CA GLN A 43 11.38 -8.47 -13.84
C GLN A 43 9.93 -8.98 -13.78
N LEU A 44 9.52 -9.81 -14.74
CA LEU A 44 8.25 -10.52 -14.71
C LEU A 44 8.33 -11.76 -13.83
N ASP A 45 9.53 -12.32 -13.63
CA ASP A 45 9.72 -13.44 -12.72
C ASP A 45 9.39 -13.01 -11.29
N ARG A 46 8.39 -13.66 -10.69
CA ARG A 46 7.89 -13.41 -9.33
C ARG A 46 7.18 -12.06 -9.10
N ILE A 47 6.84 -11.30 -10.14
CA ILE A 47 6.01 -10.10 -9.98
C ILE A 47 4.66 -10.41 -9.31
N SER A 48 4.16 -11.64 -9.51
CA SER A 48 2.94 -12.19 -8.90
C SER A 48 2.97 -12.26 -7.36
N VAL A 49 4.14 -12.12 -6.73
CA VAL A 49 4.27 -12.08 -5.26
C VAL A 49 3.62 -10.83 -4.70
N TYR A 50 3.86 -9.67 -5.33
CA TYR A 50 3.41 -8.35 -4.86
C TYR A 50 2.26 -7.78 -5.69
N TYR A 51 2.23 -8.09 -6.99
CA TYR A 51 1.18 -7.61 -7.89
C TYR A 51 0.19 -8.72 -8.24
N ASN A 52 -1.00 -8.28 -8.60
CA ASN A 52 -2.00 -9.10 -9.23
C ASN A 52 -2.12 -8.68 -10.69
N GLU A 53 -1.99 -9.64 -11.60
CA GLU A 53 -2.15 -9.39 -13.03
C GLU A 53 -3.65 -9.30 -13.35
N ALA A 54 -4.11 -8.10 -13.67
CA ALA A 54 -5.45 -7.83 -14.14
C ALA A 54 -5.53 -7.99 -15.66
N THR A 55 -6.76 -8.14 -16.15
CA THR A 55 -7.04 -8.27 -17.59
C THR A 55 -6.50 -7.05 -18.36
N GLY A 56 -5.75 -7.31 -19.42
CA GLY A 56 -5.15 -6.27 -20.27
C GLY A 56 -3.72 -5.86 -19.91
N GLY A 57 -2.95 -6.72 -19.25
CA GLY A 57 -1.53 -6.47 -18.94
C GLY A 57 -1.32 -5.39 -17.87
N LYS A 58 -2.33 -5.19 -17.01
CA LYS A 58 -2.27 -4.23 -15.91
C LYS A 58 -1.93 -4.93 -14.61
N TYR A 59 -0.93 -4.42 -13.90
CA TYR A 59 -0.49 -4.93 -12.61
C TYR A 59 -1.06 -4.07 -11.50
N VAL A 60 -1.81 -4.71 -10.59
CA VAL A 60 -2.43 -4.06 -9.43
C VAL A 60 -1.69 -4.50 -8.17
N PRO A 61 -1.14 -3.57 -7.36
CA PRO A 61 -0.44 -3.93 -6.14
C PRO A 61 -1.39 -4.55 -5.10
N ARG A 62 -0.93 -5.62 -4.45
CA ARG A 62 -1.65 -6.31 -3.36
C ARG A 62 -1.37 -5.59 -2.04
N ALA A 63 -1.85 -4.35 -1.93
CA ALA A 63 -1.76 -3.54 -0.74
C ALA A 63 -3.13 -3.24 -0.17
N ILE A 64 -3.24 -3.19 1.16
CA ILE A 64 -4.40 -2.65 1.87
C ILE A 64 -3.92 -1.42 2.65
N LEU A 65 -4.56 -0.29 2.41
CA LEU A 65 -4.25 0.96 3.10
C LEU A 65 -5.37 1.24 4.09
N VAL A 66 -5.01 1.26 5.38
CA VAL A 66 -5.93 1.50 6.49
C VAL A 66 -5.62 2.86 7.08
N ASP A 67 -6.60 3.76 7.10
CA ASP A 67 -6.45 5.03 7.79
C ASP A 67 -7.73 5.43 8.54
N LEU A 68 -7.53 6.18 9.61
CA LEU A 68 -8.60 6.87 10.35
C LEU A 68 -8.81 8.28 9.80
N GLU A 69 -7.84 8.83 9.08
CA GLU A 69 -7.89 10.17 8.50
C GLU A 69 -8.04 10.14 6.98
N PRO A 70 -9.05 10.83 6.41
CA PRO A 70 -9.21 10.91 4.95
C PRO A 70 -8.15 11.80 4.27
N GLY A 71 -7.34 12.56 5.01
CA GLY A 71 -6.32 13.44 4.42
C GLY A 71 -5.09 12.70 3.88
N THR A 72 -4.68 11.61 4.52
CA THR A 72 -3.52 10.82 4.10
C THR A 72 -3.79 10.06 2.79
N MET A 73 -5.03 9.61 2.65
CA MET A 73 -5.59 9.06 1.41
C MET A 73 -5.38 9.94 0.19
N ASP A 74 -5.79 11.20 0.28
CA ASP A 74 -5.65 12.16 -0.81
C ASP A 74 -4.18 12.37 -1.16
N SER A 75 -3.32 12.35 -0.14
CA SER A 75 -1.87 12.44 -0.33
C SER A 75 -1.32 11.23 -1.12
N VAL A 76 -1.69 10.00 -0.76
CA VAL A 76 -1.26 8.79 -1.49
C VAL A 76 -1.83 8.76 -2.90
N ARG A 77 -3.10 9.14 -3.08
CA ARG A 77 -3.76 9.17 -4.39
C ARG A 77 -3.22 10.26 -5.31
N SER A 78 -2.78 11.38 -4.75
CA SER A 78 -2.07 12.45 -5.47
C SER A 78 -0.63 12.10 -5.82
N GLY A 79 -0.10 11.03 -5.22
CA GLY A 79 1.23 10.52 -5.53
C GLY A 79 1.30 9.93 -6.95
N PRO A 80 2.52 9.78 -7.50
CA PRO A 80 2.72 9.28 -8.86
C PRO A 80 2.04 7.92 -9.08
N PHE A 81 2.21 6.99 -8.13
CA PHE A 81 1.60 5.66 -8.16
C PHE A 81 0.24 5.59 -7.44
N GLY A 82 -0.43 6.72 -7.20
CA GLY A 82 -1.74 6.70 -6.55
C GLY A 82 -2.83 6.01 -7.38
N GLN A 83 -2.67 5.99 -8.71
CA GLN A 83 -3.66 5.47 -9.66
C GLN A 83 -3.62 3.94 -9.83
N ILE A 84 -2.53 3.27 -9.45
CA ILE A 84 -2.43 1.80 -9.53
C ILE A 84 -3.20 1.11 -8.41
N PHE A 85 -3.40 1.79 -7.27
CA PHE A 85 -4.17 1.23 -6.16
C PHE A 85 -5.66 1.22 -6.50
N ARG A 86 -6.31 0.07 -6.30
CA ARG A 86 -7.76 -0.01 -6.43
C ARG A 86 -8.44 0.77 -5.30
N PRO A 87 -9.52 1.51 -5.60
CA PRO A 87 -10.31 2.18 -4.57
C PRO A 87 -10.83 1.20 -3.51
N ASP A 88 -11.08 -0.06 -3.89
CA ASP A 88 -11.53 -1.14 -3.00
C ASP A 88 -10.49 -1.57 -1.96
N ASN A 89 -9.21 -1.25 -2.18
CA ASN A 89 -8.13 -1.61 -1.26
C ASN A 89 -7.98 -0.62 -0.10
N PHE A 90 -8.71 0.49 -0.13
CA PHE A 90 -8.66 1.51 0.88
C PHE A 90 -9.76 1.29 1.93
N VAL A 91 -9.36 1.14 3.19
CA VAL A 91 -10.27 0.89 4.30
C VAL A 91 -10.29 2.13 5.21
N PHE A 92 -11.46 2.77 5.30
CA PHE A 92 -11.73 3.87 6.24
C PHE A 92 -12.64 3.40 7.35
N VAL A 93 -12.24 3.67 8.59
CA VAL A 93 -13.11 3.49 9.77
C VAL A 93 -13.92 4.78 10.04
N GLY A 94 -14.26 5.53 8.99
CA GLY A 94 -14.72 6.92 9.10
C GLY A 94 -16.17 7.21 8.70
N GLN A 95 -16.86 6.32 7.97
CA GLN A 95 -18.11 6.72 7.30
C GLN A 95 -19.20 5.64 7.26
N GLU A 96 -19.38 4.89 8.34
CA GLU A 96 -20.59 4.10 8.58
C GLU A 96 -21.03 4.31 10.04
N THR A 97 -22.27 4.78 10.19
CA THR A 97 -22.99 5.14 11.41
C THR A 97 -22.96 4.11 12.55
N THR A 98 -23.00 4.63 13.79
CA THR A 98 -23.20 3.96 15.09
C THR A 98 -22.00 3.27 15.75
N GLY A 99 -21.39 3.99 16.70
CA GLY A 99 -21.22 3.43 18.04
C GLY A 99 -19.91 2.75 18.40
N LEU A 100 -18.88 2.71 17.55
CA LEU A 100 -17.55 2.28 17.99
C LEU A 100 -16.49 3.34 17.68
N LYS A 101 -16.35 4.31 18.58
CA LYS A 101 -15.06 5.00 18.73
C LYS A 101 -14.07 3.93 19.21
N VAL A 102 -13.36 3.27 18.30
CA VAL A 102 -12.11 2.59 18.64
C VAL A 102 -11.15 3.70 19.01
N THR A 103 -11.24 4.14 20.27
CA THR A 103 -10.10 4.72 20.94
C THR A 103 -9.11 3.58 21.00
N THR A 104 -8.14 3.55 20.08
CA THR A 104 -6.91 2.82 20.33
C THR A 104 -6.46 3.29 21.70
N ARG A 105 -6.64 2.43 22.73
CA ARG A 105 -5.89 2.60 23.97
C ARG A 105 -4.46 2.76 23.49
N ARG A 106 -3.85 3.92 23.74
CA ARG A 106 -2.42 4.12 23.54
C ARG A 106 -1.75 2.82 23.98
N GLY A 107 -1.17 2.09 23.03
CA GLY A 107 -0.58 0.79 23.30
C GLY A 107 0.38 0.94 24.48
N PRO A 108 0.51 -0.10 25.32
CA PRO A 108 1.38 -0.02 26.49
C PRO A 108 2.79 0.32 26.00
N SER A 109 3.36 1.41 26.51
CA SER A 109 4.55 2.12 26.02
C SER A 109 5.87 1.34 26.13
N TRP A 110 5.81 0.02 26.30
CA TRP A 110 6.93 -0.85 26.62
C TRP A 110 7.81 -1.18 25.41
N TRP A 111 7.34 -0.92 24.18
CA TRP A 111 8.10 -1.23 22.96
C TRP A 111 9.10 -0.14 22.55
N ILE A 112 9.03 1.08 23.12
CA ILE A 112 9.92 2.20 22.74
C ILE A 112 11.20 2.25 23.59
N GLN A 113 11.34 1.44 24.65
CA GLN A 113 12.52 1.49 25.53
C GLN A 113 13.65 0.49 25.24
N SER A 114 13.54 -0.36 24.20
CA SER A 114 14.54 -1.42 23.94
C SER A 114 15.53 -1.13 22.81
N TRP A 115 15.49 0.03 22.16
CA TRP A 115 16.41 0.41 21.08
C TRP A 115 17.22 1.66 21.42
N THR A 116 17.83 1.65 22.60
CA THR A 116 18.98 2.51 22.92
C THR A 116 19.93 1.71 23.80
N TRP A 117 20.71 0.82 23.17
CA TRP A 117 22.03 0.37 23.59
C TRP A 117 22.82 -0.01 22.35
#